data_AF-A0A9D6AX81-F1
#
_entry.id   AF-A0A9D6AX81-F1
#
_cell.length_a   1.000
_cell.length_b   1.000
_cell.length_c   1.000
_cell.angle_alpha   90.00
_cell.angle_beta   90.00
_cell.angle_gamma   90.00
#
_symmetry.space_group_name_H-M   'P 1'
#
loop_
_entity.id
_entity.type
_entity.pdbx_description
1 polymer ?
#
loop_
_entity_poly.entity_id
_entity_poly.type
_entity_poly.pdbx_seq_one_letter_code
_entity_poly.pdbx_strand_id
1 'polypeptide(L)'
;RERLRNLLRDAGHEPNAVDAVLAQNPTRMDEVPHRLAAVRAFALLPEAAALAAANKRIVNILKKSTEQISGEVNPALLHEAAEKILFAEVEKLAPMIEAQMTAGDYTTALKTLANVRSAVDAFFADVMVNVEDAAIRANRLALLARLAGLMNCVADISRLSS
;
A
#
# COMPACT_ATOMS: atom_id res chain seq x y z
N ARG A 1 -18.04 -12.25 11.18
CA ARG A 1 -17.13 -11.08 11.25
C ARG A 1 -16.98 -10.57 12.68
N GLU A 2 -18.04 -10.20 13.38
CA GLU A 2 -17.96 -9.66 14.75
C GLU A 2 -17.36 -10.64 15.78
N ARG A 3 -17.72 -11.94 15.71
CA ARG A 3 -17.17 -12.96 16.62
C ARG A 3 -15.67 -13.19 16.48
N LEU A 4 -15.15 -13.17 15.25
CA LEU A 4 -13.70 -13.32 15.00
C LEU A 4 -12.93 -12.07 15.43
N ARG A 5 -13.49 -10.88 15.17
CA ARG A 5 -12.94 -9.61 15.67
C ARG A 5 -12.86 -9.62 17.19
N ASN A 6 -13.93 -10.06 17.87
CA ASN A 6 -13.95 -10.15 19.33
C ASN A 6 -12.97 -11.21 19.85
N LEU A 7 -12.86 -12.40 19.24
CA LEU A 7 -11.88 -13.43 19.61
C LEU A 7 -10.43 -12.94 19.47
N LEU A 8 -10.09 -12.27 18.37
CA LEU A 8 -8.75 -11.74 18.15
C LEU A 8 -8.43 -10.57 19.09
N ARG A 9 -9.44 -9.75 19.41
CA ARG A 9 -9.29 -8.66 20.38
C ARG A 9 -9.14 -9.19 21.82
N ASP A 10 -9.87 -10.25 22.15
CA ASP A 10 -9.78 -10.96 23.44
C ASP A 10 -8.42 -11.67 23.59
N ALA A 11 -7.85 -12.16 22.49
CA ALA A 11 -6.48 -12.68 22.41
C ALA A 11 -5.38 -11.60 22.54
N GLY A 12 -5.74 -10.33 22.77
CA GLY A 12 -4.79 -9.23 23.01
C GLY A 12 -4.19 -8.61 21.75
N HIS A 13 -4.76 -8.85 20.57
CA HIS A 13 -4.28 -8.21 19.34
C HIS A 13 -4.77 -6.77 19.19
N GLU A 14 -3.92 -5.92 18.61
CA GLU A 14 -4.24 -4.51 18.39
C GLU A 14 -5.48 -4.33 17.50
N PRO A 15 -6.47 -3.52 17.92
CA PRO A 15 -7.71 -3.34 17.19
C PRO A 15 -7.49 -2.78 15.79
N ASN A 16 -6.52 -1.90 15.59
CA ASN A 16 -6.18 -1.32 14.29
C ASN A 16 -5.59 -2.37 13.33
N ALA A 17 -4.73 -3.26 13.83
CA ALA A 17 -4.16 -4.35 13.05
C ALA A 17 -5.22 -5.38 12.64
N VAL A 18 -6.12 -5.73 13.57
CA VAL A 18 -7.26 -6.62 13.28
C VAL A 18 -8.19 -5.98 12.24
N ASP A 19 -8.47 -4.70 12.37
CA ASP A 19 -9.36 -3.99 11.45
C ASP A 19 -8.75 -3.81 10.04
N ALA A 20 -7.44 -3.60 9.95
CA ALA A 20 -6.70 -3.53 8.69
C ALA A 20 -6.73 -4.86 7.92
N VAL A 21 -6.55 -5.99 8.61
CA VAL A 21 -6.60 -7.33 7.99
C VAL A 21 -8.03 -7.72 7.63
N LEU A 22 -9.00 -7.42 8.49
CA LEU A 22 -10.41 -7.76 8.23
C LEU A 22 -11.03 -6.90 7.11
N ALA A 23 -10.57 -5.66 6.92
CA ALA A 23 -11.01 -4.79 5.83
C ALA A 23 -10.72 -5.39 4.44
N GLN A 24 -9.64 -6.16 4.30
CA GLN A 24 -9.27 -6.86 3.06
C GLN A 24 -10.19 -8.03 2.70
N ASN A 25 -11.11 -8.43 3.58
CA ASN A 25 -11.98 -9.59 3.38
C ASN A 25 -11.23 -10.86 2.92
N PRO A 26 -10.22 -11.31 3.69
CA PRO A 26 -9.46 -12.50 3.33
C PRO A 26 -10.41 -13.70 3.19
N THR A 27 -10.37 -14.34 2.03
CA THR A 27 -11.16 -15.55 1.72
C THR A 27 -10.70 -16.74 2.55
N ARG A 28 -9.40 -16.75 2.91
CA ARG A 28 -8.73 -17.77 3.71
C ARG A 28 -8.55 -17.29 5.15
N MET A 29 -9.32 -17.86 6.07
CA MET A 29 -9.28 -17.48 7.49
C MET A 29 -8.01 -17.95 8.20
N ASP A 30 -7.34 -18.96 7.65
CA ASP A 30 -6.03 -19.49 8.06
C ASP A 30 -4.87 -18.52 7.83
N GLU A 31 -5.01 -17.55 6.92
CA GLU A 31 -4.00 -16.52 6.66
C GLU A 31 -4.10 -15.34 7.61
N VAL A 32 -5.25 -15.16 8.28
CA VAL A 32 -5.51 -14.01 9.17
C VAL A 32 -4.46 -13.88 10.28
N PRO A 33 -4.04 -14.94 10.99
CA PRO A 33 -3.00 -14.82 12.02
C PRO A 33 -1.64 -14.41 11.45
N HIS A 34 -1.27 -14.93 10.28
CA HIS A 34 -0.01 -14.63 9.62
C HIS A 34 0.02 -13.17 9.12
N ARG A 35 -1.06 -12.71 8.50
CA ARG A 35 -1.23 -11.30 8.10
C ARG A 35 -1.23 -10.38 9.32
N LEU A 36 -1.89 -10.78 10.40
CA LEU A 36 -1.93 -10.00 11.64
C LEU A 36 -0.55 -9.89 12.30
N ALA A 37 0.21 -10.99 12.35
CA ALA A 37 1.58 -10.99 12.84
C ALA A 37 2.48 -10.07 12.00
N ALA A 38 2.35 -10.13 10.67
CA ALA A 38 3.09 -9.28 9.76
C ALA A 38 2.73 -7.80 9.92
N VAL A 39 1.45 -7.47 10.01
CA VAL A 39 0.97 -6.10 10.25
C VAL A 39 1.48 -5.56 11.58
N ARG A 40 1.47 -6.37 12.64
CA ARG A 40 2.04 -5.98 13.94
C ARG A 40 3.54 -5.77 13.87
N ALA A 41 4.28 -6.68 13.22
CA ALA A 41 5.72 -6.55 13.03
C ALA A 41 6.05 -5.28 12.22
N PHE A 42 5.24 -4.97 11.22
CA PHE A 42 5.35 -3.73 10.45
C PHE A 42 5.01 -2.50 11.28
N ALA A 43 3.91 -2.51 12.05
CA ALA A 43 3.51 -1.38 12.89
C ALA A 43 4.56 -0.99 13.96
N LEU A 44 5.44 -1.92 14.35
CA LEU A 44 6.58 -1.66 15.23
C LEU A 44 7.74 -0.93 14.53
N LEU A 45 7.77 -0.90 13.20
CA LEU A 45 8.81 -0.22 12.43
C LEU A 45 8.54 1.29 12.37
N PRO A 46 9.58 2.14 12.48
CA PRO A 46 9.42 3.59 12.35
C PRO A 46 8.90 4.01 10.96
N GLU A 47 9.16 3.20 9.93
CA GLU A 47 8.69 3.42 8.56
C GLU A 47 7.17 3.24 8.42
N ALA A 48 6.53 2.45 9.29
CA ALA A 48 5.12 2.10 9.13
C ALA A 48 4.20 3.30 9.26
N ALA A 49 4.46 4.20 10.21
CA ALA A 49 3.68 5.43 10.35
C ALA A 49 3.77 6.29 9.08
N ALA A 50 4.97 6.40 8.49
CA ALA A 50 5.19 7.17 7.27
C ALA A 50 4.52 6.53 6.05
N LEU A 51 4.63 5.21 5.88
CA LEU A 51 3.97 4.49 4.80
C LEU A 51 2.45 4.51 4.93
N ALA A 52 1.92 4.36 6.14
CA ALA A 52 0.50 4.44 6.39
C ALA A 52 -0.05 5.83 6.08
N ALA A 53 0.68 6.89 6.45
CA ALA A 53 0.34 8.27 6.09
C ALA A 53 0.40 8.51 4.57
N ALA A 54 1.44 7.99 3.90
CA ALA A 54 1.57 8.06 2.45
C ALA A 54 0.43 7.32 1.74
N ASN A 55 0.10 6.09 2.16
CA ASN A 55 -1.01 5.32 1.61
C ASN A 55 -2.35 6.03 1.81
N LYS A 56 -2.59 6.61 3.00
CA LYS A 56 -3.79 7.41 3.28
C LYS A 56 -3.88 8.63 2.35
N ARG A 57 -2.76 9.33 2.11
CA ARG A 57 -2.68 10.45 1.17
C ARG A 57 -3.01 9.99 -0.25
N ILE A 58 -2.43 8.87 -0.69
CA ILE A 58 -2.69 8.26 -2.00
C ILE A 58 -4.18 7.92 -2.16
N VAL A 59 -4.76 7.17 -1.22
CA VAL A 59 -6.18 6.78 -1.25
C VAL A 59 -7.09 8.01 -1.30
N ASN A 60 -6.75 9.08 -0.56
CA ASN A 60 -7.52 10.32 -0.60
C ASN A 60 -7.40 11.06 -1.95
N ILE A 61 -6.23 11.05 -2.57
CA ILE A 61 -6.02 11.60 -3.92
C ILE A 61 -6.86 10.81 -4.93
N LEU A 62 -6.74 9.47 -4.91
CA LEU A 62 -7.49 8.59 -5.81
C LEU A 62 -9.02 8.74 -5.64
N LYS A 63 -9.51 8.93 -4.41
CA LYS A 63 -10.93 9.21 -4.14
C LYS A 63 -11.40 10.57 -4.64
N LYS A 64 -10.52 11.57 -4.65
CA LYS A 64 -10.84 12.91 -5.17
C LYS A 64 -10.78 12.99 -6.69
N SER A 65 -10.00 12.10 -7.32
CA SER A 65 -9.94 12.01 -8.77
C SER A 65 -11.24 11.45 -9.33
N THR A 66 -11.86 12.21 -10.24
CA THR A 66 -13.04 11.78 -11.01
C THR A 66 -12.67 11.05 -12.30
N GLU A 67 -11.38 10.90 -12.57
CA GLU A 67 -10.87 10.29 -13.79
C GLU A 67 -10.89 8.76 -13.72
N GLN A 68 -11.09 8.15 -14.89
CA GLN A 68 -11.06 6.70 -15.02
C GLN A 68 -9.60 6.23 -14.96
N ILE A 69 -9.22 5.66 -13.82
CA ILE A 69 -7.85 5.18 -13.60
C ILE A 69 -7.73 3.81 -14.27
N SER A 70 -7.07 3.76 -15.43
CA SER A 70 -6.88 2.54 -16.22
C SER A 70 -5.99 1.49 -15.53
N GLY A 71 -5.27 1.86 -14.45
CA GLY A 71 -4.36 0.97 -13.71
C GLY A 71 -3.04 0.68 -14.45
N GLU A 72 -2.94 1.04 -15.72
CA GLU A 72 -1.73 0.95 -16.54
C GLU A 72 -0.95 2.26 -16.52
N VAL A 73 0.33 2.17 -16.18
CA VAL A 73 1.26 3.30 -16.19
C VAL A 73 1.99 3.31 -17.53
N ASN A 74 1.94 4.43 -18.23
CA ASN A 74 2.71 4.67 -19.43
C ASN A 74 4.06 5.32 -19.08
N PRO A 75 5.19 4.59 -19.20
CA PRO A 75 6.51 5.13 -18.89
C PRO A 75 6.93 6.29 -19.80
N ALA A 76 6.34 6.41 -20.99
CA ALA A 76 6.60 7.53 -21.91
C ALA A 76 6.02 8.87 -21.41
N LEU A 77 5.02 8.81 -20.52
CA LEU A 77 4.41 10.00 -19.90
C LEU A 77 5.02 10.33 -18.53
N LEU A 78 6.07 9.60 -18.13
CA LEU A 78 6.84 9.91 -16.92
C LEU A 78 7.87 11.00 -17.28
N HIS A 79 7.72 12.18 -16.69
CA HIS A 79 8.62 13.30 -16.93
C HIS A 79 9.71 13.36 -15.86
N GLU A 80 9.29 13.39 -14.61
CA GLU A 80 10.17 13.58 -13.45
C GLU A 80 11.03 12.35 -13.18
N ALA A 81 12.23 12.58 -12.65
CA ALA A 81 13.11 11.48 -12.24
C ALA A 81 12.48 10.66 -11.10
N ALA A 82 11.81 11.34 -10.15
CA ALA A 82 11.19 10.71 -9.00
C ALA A 82 10.06 9.73 -9.37
N GLU A 83 9.22 10.06 -10.37
CA GLU A 83 8.16 9.14 -10.84
C GLU A 83 8.72 7.93 -11.59
N LYS A 84 9.82 8.10 -12.34
CA LYS A 84 10.53 6.99 -12.99
C LYS A 84 11.16 6.04 -11.98
N ILE A 85 11.81 6.59 -10.96
CA ILE A 85 12.40 5.81 -9.86
C ILE A 85 11.31 5.02 -9.13
N LEU A 86 10.21 5.69 -8.76
CA LEU A 86 9.10 5.04 -8.08
C LEU A 86 8.48 3.92 -8.95
N PHE A 87 8.27 4.16 -10.24
CA PHE A 87 7.76 3.15 -11.15
C PHE A 87 8.70 1.94 -11.28
N ALA A 88 10.01 2.16 -11.44
CA ALA A 88 11.00 1.09 -11.52
C ALA A 88 11.06 0.25 -10.24
N GLU A 89 11.01 0.90 -9.07
CA GLU A 89 10.94 0.20 -7.78
C GLU A 89 9.65 -0.60 -7.66
N VAL A 90 8.50 -0.03 -8.02
CA VAL A 90 7.21 -0.74 -8.01
C VAL A 90 7.22 -1.97 -8.92
N GLU A 91 7.71 -1.85 -10.15
CA GLU A 91 7.82 -2.97 -11.11
C GLU A 91 8.75 -4.07 -10.61
N LYS A 92 9.84 -3.70 -9.92
CA LYS A 92 10.78 -4.65 -9.34
C LYS A 92 10.22 -5.36 -8.11
N LEU A 93 9.55 -4.62 -7.22
CA LEU A 93 9.04 -5.13 -5.94
C LEU A 93 7.73 -5.90 -6.10
N ALA A 94 6.88 -5.56 -7.08
CA ALA A 94 5.60 -6.23 -7.33
C ALA A 94 5.71 -7.77 -7.41
N PRO A 95 6.56 -8.36 -8.28
CA PRO A 95 6.70 -9.82 -8.36
C PRO A 95 7.34 -10.42 -7.09
N MET A 96 8.20 -9.68 -6.39
CA MET A 96 8.79 -10.14 -5.13
C MET A 96 7.75 -10.23 -4.02
N ILE A 97 6.90 -9.21 -3.90
CA ILE A 97 5.80 -9.17 -2.95
C ILE A 97 4.79 -10.26 -3.28
N GLU A 98 4.44 -10.45 -4.55
CA GLU A 98 3.53 -11.52 -4.97
C GLU A 98 4.09 -12.90 -4.62
N ALA A 99 5.37 -13.17 -4.91
CA ALA A 99 6.01 -14.43 -4.54
C ALA A 99 6.02 -14.65 -3.01
N GLN A 100 6.30 -13.61 -2.23
CA GLN A 100 6.27 -13.67 -0.76
C GLN A 100 4.85 -13.89 -0.23
N MET A 101 3.84 -13.26 -0.85
CA MET A 101 2.43 -13.48 -0.54
C MET A 101 2.02 -14.93 -0.81
N THR A 102 2.44 -15.51 -1.95
CA THR A 102 2.19 -16.92 -2.28
C THR A 102 2.92 -17.87 -1.33
N ALA A 103 4.10 -17.49 -0.84
CA ALA A 103 4.85 -18.26 0.16
C ALA A 103 4.26 -18.14 1.58
N GLY A 104 3.32 -17.21 1.81
CA GLY A 104 2.78 -16.90 3.15
C GLY A 104 3.67 -15.98 4.00
N ASP A 105 4.73 -15.41 3.42
CA ASP A 105 5.71 -14.54 4.06
C ASP A 105 5.29 -13.06 4.02
N TYR A 106 4.14 -12.76 4.61
CA TYR A 106 3.58 -11.39 4.68
C TYR A 106 4.51 -10.38 5.36
N THR A 107 5.30 -10.83 6.34
CA THR A 107 6.25 -9.96 7.07
C THR A 107 7.34 -9.46 6.14
N THR A 108 7.86 -10.34 5.27
CA THR A 108 8.89 -9.98 4.29
C THR A 108 8.30 -9.10 3.20
N ALA A 109 7.05 -9.33 2.79
CA ALA A 109 6.32 -8.46 1.87
C ALA A 109 6.21 -7.02 2.40
N LEU A 110 5.79 -6.84 3.65
CA LEU A 110 5.69 -5.52 4.27
C LEU A 110 7.05 -4.85 4.47
N LYS A 111 8.10 -5.60 4.82
CA LYS A 111 9.47 -5.07 4.89
C LYS A 111 10.01 -4.64 3.52
N THR A 112 9.72 -5.43 2.49
CA THR A 112 10.08 -5.12 1.10
C THR A 112 9.36 -3.84 0.65
N LEU A 113 8.08 -3.71 1.00
CA LEU A 113 7.32 -2.49 0.79
C LEU A 113 7.91 -1.30 1.55
N ALA A 114 8.48 -1.51 2.74
CA ALA A 114 9.08 -0.42 3.51
C ALA A 114 10.25 0.28 2.80
N ASN A 115 10.95 -0.44 1.90
CA ASN A 115 12.02 0.14 1.09
C ASN A 115 11.52 1.16 0.06
N VAL A 116 10.26 1.05 -0.40
CA VAL A 116 9.69 2.01 -1.37
C VAL A 116 9.39 3.37 -0.74
N ARG A 117 9.40 3.47 0.60
CA ARG A 117 9.10 4.70 1.35
C ARG A 117 9.85 5.91 0.81
N SER A 118 11.17 5.80 0.63
CA SER A 118 12.00 6.92 0.19
C SER A 118 11.64 7.39 -1.22
N ALA A 119 11.31 6.46 -2.13
CA ALA A 119 10.86 6.79 -3.48
C ALA A 119 9.49 7.46 -3.48
N VAL A 120 8.58 7.04 -2.60
CA VAL A 120 7.25 7.64 -2.44
C VAL A 120 7.34 9.06 -1.87
N ASP A 121 8.19 9.26 -0.86
CA ASP A 121 8.42 10.57 -0.27
C ASP A 121 9.02 11.56 -1.29
N ALA A 122 10.05 11.12 -2.02
CA ALA A 122 10.63 11.88 -3.13
C ALA A 122 9.60 12.18 -4.22
N PHE A 123 8.73 11.22 -4.57
CA PHE A 123 7.63 11.47 -5.51
C PHE A 123 6.71 12.58 -5.01
N PHE A 124 6.29 12.57 -3.75
CA PHE A 124 5.41 13.63 -3.24
C PHE A 124 6.10 14.98 -3.01
N ALA A 125 7.43 14.99 -2.89
CA ALA A 125 8.24 16.20 -2.76
C ALA A 125 8.49 16.88 -4.12
N ASP A 126 8.89 16.10 -5.13
CA ASP A 126 9.25 16.61 -6.45
C ASP A 126 8.08 16.59 -7.45
N VAL A 127 7.14 15.64 -7.32
CA VAL A 127 6.08 15.43 -8.32
C VAL A 127 4.74 15.99 -7.85
N MET A 128 4.25 17.00 -8.58
CA MET A 128 2.90 17.51 -8.41
C MET A 128 1.89 16.61 -9.14
N VAL A 129 1.03 15.91 -8.42
CA VAL A 129 0.04 15.00 -9.04
C VAL A 129 -1.04 15.79 -9.81
N ASN A 130 -1.45 16.94 -9.30
CA ASN A 130 -2.49 17.75 -9.92
C ASN A 130 -1.89 18.70 -10.96
N VAL A 131 -1.67 18.20 -12.18
CA VAL A 131 -1.20 19.00 -13.33
C VAL A 131 -2.34 19.31 -14.30
N GLU A 132 -2.11 20.33 -15.14
CA GLU A 132 -3.05 20.76 -16.20
C GLU A 132 -3.25 19.67 -17.26
N ASP A 133 -2.18 18.95 -17.60
CA ASP A 133 -2.21 17.87 -18.58
C ASP A 133 -2.93 16.63 -18.03
N ALA A 134 -4.09 16.31 -18.61
CA ALA A 134 -4.91 15.20 -18.18
C ALA A 134 -4.22 13.83 -18.39
N ALA A 135 -3.39 13.68 -19.42
CA ALA A 135 -2.70 12.43 -19.69
C ALA A 135 -1.61 12.16 -18.64
N ILE A 136 -0.82 13.17 -18.29
CA ILE A 136 0.19 13.08 -17.23
C ILE A 136 -0.48 12.85 -15.87
N ARG A 137 -1.56 13.58 -15.57
CA ARG A 137 -2.31 13.40 -14.32
C ARG A 137 -2.87 11.98 -14.20
N ALA A 138 -3.52 11.46 -15.25
CA ALA A 138 -4.02 10.09 -15.28
C ALA A 138 -2.90 9.06 -15.09
N ASN A 139 -1.74 9.27 -15.71
CA ASN A 139 -0.57 8.40 -15.57
C ASN A 139 -0.04 8.35 -14.13
N ARG A 140 0.10 9.52 -13.50
CA ARG A 140 0.51 9.65 -12.09
C ARG A 140 -0.51 9.00 -11.15
N LEU A 141 -1.80 9.17 -11.42
CA LEU A 141 -2.86 8.50 -10.66
C LEU A 141 -2.82 6.98 -10.84
N ALA A 142 -2.52 6.48 -12.04
CA ALA A 142 -2.33 5.05 -12.29
C ALA A 142 -1.14 4.48 -11.49
N LEU A 143 -0.02 5.21 -11.43
CA LEU A 143 1.14 4.82 -10.63
C LEU A 143 0.80 4.74 -9.15
N LEU A 144 0.11 5.76 -8.64
CA LEU A 144 -0.37 5.80 -7.27
C LEU A 144 -1.37 4.68 -6.97
N ALA A 145 -2.27 4.35 -7.91
CA ALA A 145 -3.22 3.26 -7.77
C ALA A 145 -2.53 1.90 -7.71
N ARG A 146 -1.53 1.65 -8.58
CA ARG A 146 -0.70 0.44 -8.53
C ARG A 146 0.01 0.31 -7.19
N LEU A 147 0.64 1.38 -6.73
CA LEU A 147 1.32 1.41 -5.45
C LEU A 147 0.36 1.13 -4.29
N ALA A 148 -0.81 1.79 -4.25
CA ALA A 148 -1.84 1.53 -3.25
C ALA A 148 -2.34 0.08 -3.29
N GLY A 149 -2.45 -0.53 -4.47
CA GLY A 149 -2.76 -1.94 -4.64
C GLY A 149 -1.72 -2.84 -3.96
N LEU A 150 -0.43 -2.59 -4.20
CA LEU A 150 0.66 -3.34 -3.55
C LEU A 150 0.68 -3.14 -2.04
N MET A 151 0.55 -1.90 -1.56
CA MET A 151 0.52 -1.58 -0.13
C MET A 151 -0.64 -2.29 0.57
N ASN A 152 -1.80 -2.35 -0.08
CA ASN A 152 -2.99 -2.95 0.49
C ASN A 152 -3.11 -4.46 0.26
N CYS A 153 -2.19 -5.10 -0.48
CA CYS A 153 -2.25 -6.54 -0.79
C CYS A 153 -2.21 -7.43 0.47
N VAL A 154 -1.45 -7.01 1.49
CA VAL A 154 -1.33 -7.73 2.78
C VAL A 154 -2.47 -7.37 3.73
N ALA A 155 -2.69 -6.09 3.95
CA ALA A 155 -3.69 -5.51 4.86
C ALA A 155 -3.94 -4.05 4.48
N ASP A 156 -5.06 -3.47 4.93
CA ASP A 156 -5.33 -2.05 4.73
C ASP A 156 -4.44 -1.17 5.64
N ILE A 157 -3.24 -0.84 5.15
CA ILE A 157 -2.24 -0.08 5.91
C ILE A 157 -2.74 1.33 6.24
N SER A 158 -3.67 1.88 5.44
CA SER A 158 -4.21 3.24 5.68
C SER A 158 -4.90 3.36 7.04
N ARG A 159 -5.42 2.26 7.59
CA ARG A 159 -6.04 2.19 8.91
C ARG A 159 -5.06 2.19 10.08
N LEU A 160 -3.76 1.96 9.81
CA LEU A 160 -2.70 2.04 10.83
C LEU A 160 -2.27 3.50 11.10
N SER A 161 -2.55 4.43 10.18
CA SER A 161 -2.24 5.87 10.32
C SER A 161 -3.31 6.65 11.10
N SER A 162 -3.75 6.12 12.25
CA SER A 162 -4.69 6.83 13.14
C SER A 162 -4.07 8.08 13.75
#